data_AF-A0AAX2UGR3-F1
#
_entry.id   AF-A0AAX2UGR3-F1
#
_cell.length_a   1.000
_cell.length_b   1.000
_cell.length_c   1.000
_cell.angle_alpha   90.00
_cell.angle_beta   90.00
_cell.angle_gamma   90.00
#
_symmetry.space_group_name_H-M   'P 1'
#
loop_
_entity.id
_entity.type
_entity.pdbx_description
1 polymer ?
#
loop_
_entity_poly.entity_id
_entity_poly.type
_entity_poly.pdbx_seq_one_letter_code
_entity_poly.pdbx_strand_id
1 'polypeptide(L)'
;MKKIFYGFLIFIALGIFYYTPYSFYLEPSYWEFRKLCKLNELPNNEEKYNKILGYFGKSLGDIDDFRHLKEDARIDIWLYIYYYDVYKIPSNFQERIEIDNLALKPRNIQMSLQNIIDMRVSPHWHNRRYVLSGHEGNMDFSLTDDKLACGNLYK
;
A
#
# COMPACT_ATOMS: atom_id res chain seq x y z
N MET A 1 46.59 15.03 5.53
CA MET A 1 45.40 15.45 6.30
C MET A 1 44.25 15.97 5.43
N LYS A 2 44.46 16.94 4.52
CA LYS A 2 43.37 17.49 3.66
C LYS A 2 42.58 16.45 2.83
N LYS A 3 43.24 15.46 2.22
CA LYS A 3 42.56 14.42 1.40
C LYS A 3 41.59 13.54 2.20
N ILE A 4 41.91 13.24 3.46
CA ILE A 4 41.06 12.42 4.36
C ILE A 4 39.82 13.23 4.79
N PHE A 5 40.00 14.53 5.03
CA PHE A 5 38.92 15.45 5.37
C PHE A 5 37.89 15.61 4.23
N TYR A 6 38.36 15.74 2.98
CA TYR A 6 37.46 15.76 1.82
C TYR A 6 36.73 14.44 1.59
N GLY A 7 37.42 13.30 1.80
CA GLY A 7 36.78 11.99 1.75
C GLY A 7 35.63 11.87 2.76
N PHE A 8 35.86 12.30 4.01
CA PHE A 8 34.85 12.29 5.06
C PHE A 8 33.63 13.18 4.74
N LEU A 9 33.85 14.38 4.19
CA LEU A 9 32.77 15.26 3.75
C LEU A 9 31.93 14.65 2.63
N ILE A 10 32.56 13.96 1.67
CA ILE A 10 31.84 13.27 0.59
C ILE A 10 30.96 12.15 1.17
N PHE A 11 31.46 11.37 2.13
CA PHE A 11 30.66 10.32 2.78
C PHE A 11 29.46 10.88 3.56
N ILE A 12 29.62 11.98 4.29
CA ILE A 12 28.50 12.66 4.96
C ILE A 12 27.47 13.15 3.95
N ALA A 13 27.92 13.79 2.86
CA ALA A 13 27.03 14.28 1.81
C ALA A 13 26.24 13.14 1.14
N LEU A 14 26.90 12.01 0.86
CA LEU A 14 26.25 10.80 0.32
C LEU A 14 25.27 10.19 1.31
N GLY A 15 25.61 10.17 2.60
CA GLY A 15 24.72 9.73 3.66
C GLY A 15 23.47 10.60 3.74
N ILE A 16 23.63 11.92 3.85
CA ILE A 16 22.50 12.86 3.85
C ILE A 16 21.66 12.67 2.58
N PHE A 17 22.29 12.61 1.41
CA PHE A 17 21.58 12.40 0.15
C PHE A 17 20.75 11.11 0.17
N TYR A 18 21.34 9.99 0.61
CA TYR A 18 20.68 8.70 0.70
C TYR A 18 19.51 8.67 1.69
N TYR A 19 19.58 9.43 2.79
CA TYR A 19 18.52 9.49 3.81
C TYR A 19 17.51 10.63 3.59
N THR A 20 17.76 11.58 2.68
CA THR A 20 16.81 12.65 2.38
C THR A 20 15.61 12.17 1.54
N PRO A 21 14.44 12.82 1.67
CA PRO A 21 13.26 12.52 0.85
C PRO A 21 13.50 12.73 -0.65
N TYR A 22 14.46 13.61 -1.01
CA TYR A 22 14.78 13.90 -2.41
C TYR A 22 15.26 12.66 -3.18
N SER A 23 15.98 11.74 -2.52
CA SER A 23 16.44 10.50 -3.14
C SER A 23 15.29 9.60 -3.63
N PHE A 24 14.10 9.67 -3.01
CA PHE A 24 12.94 8.90 -3.44
C PHE A 24 12.47 9.27 -4.85
N TYR A 25 12.56 10.55 -5.22
CA TYR A 25 12.13 11.04 -6.53
C TYR A 25 12.94 10.47 -7.69
N LEU A 26 14.13 9.92 -7.41
CA LEU A 26 15.00 9.30 -8.40
C LEU A 26 14.61 7.83 -8.68
N GLU A 27 13.79 7.23 -7.82
CA GLU A 27 13.39 5.83 -7.98
C GLU A 27 12.12 5.69 -8.83
N PRO A 28 12.13 4.95 -9.96
CA PRO A 28 10.95 4.78 -10.80
C PRO A 28 9.73 4.20 -10.06
N SER A 29 9.98 3.24 -9.16
CA SER A 29 8.94 2.61 -8.34
C SER A 29 8.21 3.60 -7.41
N TYR A 30 8.87 4.68 -6.98
CA TYR A 30 8.22 5.73 -6.18
C TYR A 30 7.13 6.46 -6.98
N TRP A 31 7.39 6.73 -8.26
CA TRP A 31 6.41 7.38 -9.13
C TRP A 31 5.24 6.48 -9.46
N GLU A 32 5.48 5.17 -9.62
CA GLU A 32 4.43 4.18 -9.78
C GLU A 32 3.55 4.08 -8.53
N PHE A 33 4.17 4.02 -7.35
CA PHE A 33 3.47 4.12 -6.06
C PHE A 33 2.61 5.40 -5.97
N ARG A 34 3.15 6.56 -6.32
CA ARG A 34 2.39 7.83 -6.33
C ARG A 34 1.21 7.80 -7.30
N LYS A 35 1.35 7.15 -8.46
CA LYS A 35 0.23 6.97 -9.41
C LYS A 35 -0.87 6.08 -8.82
N LEU A 36 -0.49 4.98 -8.16
CA LEU A 36 -1.44 4.10 -7.47
C LEU A 36 -2.21 4.85 -6.38
N CYS A 37 -1.54 5.69 -5.58
CA CYS A 37 -2.23 6.52 -4.58
C CYS A 37 -3.27 7.45 -5.18
N LYS A 38 -2.99 8.06 -6.34
CA LYS A 38 -3.92 8.95 -7.04
C LYS A 38 -5.17 8.22 -7.57
N LEU A 39 -5.12 6.91 -7.78
CA LEU A 39 -6.31 6.15 -8.19
C LEU A 39 -7.41 6.19 -7.14
N ASN A 40 -7.04 6.28 -5.86
CA ASN A 40 -8.01 6.36 -4.77
C ASN A 40 -8.76 7.71 -4.74
N GLU A 41 -8.18 8.75 -5.33
CA GLU A 41 -8.76 10.10 -5.42
C GLU A 41 -9.79 10.22 -6.55
N LEU A 42 -9.82 9.25 -7.49
CA LEU A 42 -10.81 9.23 -8.57
C LEU A 42 -12.23 9.00 -8.01
N PRO A 43 -13.27 9.53 -8.69
CA PRO A 43 -14.65 9.25 -8.33
C PRO A 43 -14.97 7.76 -8.45
N ASN A 44 -15.87 7.26 -7.59
CA ASN A 44 -16.30 5.86 -7.56
C ASN A 44 -17.19 5.53 -8.76
N ASN A 45 -16.54 5.25 -9.90
CA ASN A 45 -17.19 4.90 -11.15
C ASN A 45 -16.47 3.71 -11.82
N GLU A 46 -17.05 3.22 -12.91
CA GLU A 46 -16.51 2.12 -13.69
C GLU A 46 -15.07 2.36 -14.16
N GLU A 47 -14.74 3.60 -14.55
CA GLU A 47 -13.39 3.95 -15.00
C GLU A 47 -12.34 3.75 -13.89
N LYS A 48 -12.63 4.23 -12.67
CA LYS A 48 -11.76 4.00 -11.50
C LYS A 48 -11.58 2.51 -11.25
N TYR A 49 -12.68 1.76 -11.24
CA TYR A 49 -12.67 0.34 -10.91
C TYR A 49 -11.89 -0.46 -11.96
N ASN A 50 -12.15 -0.24 -13.24
CA ASN A 50 -11.40 -0.88 -14.32
C ASN A 50 -9.91 -0.53 -14.28
N LYS A 51 -9.55 0.72 -13.96
CA LYS A 51 -8.14 1.11 -13.75
C LYS A 51 -7.51 0.33 -12.61
N ILE A 52 -8.17 0.23 -11.46
CA ILE A 52 -7.68 -0.51 -10.29
C ILE A 52 -7.51 -2.00 -10.63
N LEU A 53 -8.53 -2.63 -11.21
CA LEU A 53 -8.51 -4.05 -11.56
C LEU A 53 -7.47 -4.38 -12.64
N GLY A 54 -7.22 -3.44 -13.56
CA GLY A 54 -6.18 -3.56 -14.57
C GLY A 54 -4.79 -3.81 -13.98
N TYR A 55 -4.47 -3.25 -12.80
CA TYR A 55 -3.19 -3.54 -12.12
C TYR A 55 -3.06 -5.01 -11.69
N PHE A 56 -4.19 -5.68 -11.46
CA PHE A 56 -4.25 -7.10 -11.10
C PHE A 56 -4.49 -8.01 -12.31
N GLY A 57 -4.55 -7.45 -13.53
CA GLY A 57 -4.90 -8.20 -14.74
C GLY A 57 -6.34 -8.73 -14.71
N LYS A 58 -7.25 -8.03 -14.01
CA LYS A 58 -8.64 -8.43 -13.82
C LYS A 58 -9.58 -7.43 -14.47
N SER A 59 -10.79 -7.89 -14.79
CA SER A 59 -11.90 -7.04 -15.19
C SER A 59 -13.08 -7.19 -14.23
N LEU A 60 -14.04 -6.27 -14.34
CA LEU A 60 -15.22 -6.25 -13.50
C LEU A 60 -16.13 -7.43 -13.87
N GLY A 61 -16.10 -8.50 -13.07
CA GLY A 61 -16.78 -9.77 -13.35
C GLY A 61 -15.87 -11.00 -13.27
N ASP A 62 -14.55 -10.82 -13.40
CA ASP A 62 -13.54 -11.90 -13.29
C ASP A 62 -12.98 -12.05 -11.85
N ILE A 63 -13.62 -11.42 -10.89
CA ILE A 63 -13.18 -11.40 -9.49
C ILE A 63 -13.95 -12.47 -8.73
N ASP A 64 -13.30 -13.62 -8.59
CA ASP A 64 -13.83 -14.77 -7.84
C ASP A 64 -13.34 -14.83 -6.37
N ASP A 65 -12.43 -13.93 -5.97
CA ASP A 65 -11.77 -13.89 -4.65
C ASP A 65 -11.77 -12.45 -4.09
N PHE A 66 -11.97 -12.29 -2.78
CA PHE A 66 -11.97 -11.02 -2.08
C PHE A 66 -10.56 -10.48 -1.73
N ARG A 67 -9.52 -11.32 -1.74
CA ARG A 67 -8.15 -10.92 -1.41
C ARG A 67 -7.29 -10.84 -2.66
N HIS A 68 -6.96 -9.61 -3.07
CA HIS A 68 -5.95 -9.38 -4.09
C HIS A 68 -4.78 -8.63 -3.47
N LEU A 69 -3.74 -9.38 -3.18
CA LEU A 69 -2.41 -8.86 -2.93
C LEU A 69 -1.61 -9.04 -4.21
N LYS A 70 -1.02 -7.95 -4.70
CA LYS A 70 0.00 -7.99 -5.74
C LYS A 70 1.28 -7.44 -5.15
N GLU A 71 2.29 -8.29 -5.08
CA GLU A 71 3.63 -7.90 -4.71
C GLU A 71 4.42 -7.65 -5.99
N ASP A 72 4.89 -6.41 -6.15
CA ASP A 72 5.95 -6.05 -7.08
C ASP A 72 7.21 -5.75 -6.26
N ALA A 73 8.39 -5.92 -6.83
CA ALA A 73 9.69 -5.97 -6.16
C ALA A 73 10.00 -4.79 -5.19
N ARG A 74 9.25 -3.69 -5.26
CA ARG A 74 9.30 -2.56 -4.33
C ARG A 74 7.92 -2.03 -3.89
N ILE A 75 6.82 -2.64 -4.31
CA ILE A 75 5.45 -2.15 -4.03
C ILE A 75 4.54 -3.33 -3.67
N ASP A 76 3.99 -3.32 -2.46
CA ASP A 76 2.90 -4.20 -2.07
C ASP A 76 1.56 -3.50 -2.33
N ILE A 77 0.67 -4.08 -3.13
CA ILE A 77 -0.64 -3.50 -3.45
C ILE A 77 -1.75 -4.38 -2.90
N TRP A 78 -2.49 -3.84 -1.93
CA TRP A 78 -3.71 -4.46 -1.41
C TRP A 78 -4.95 -3.87 -2.10
N LEU A 79 -5.85 -4.71 -2.59
CA LEU A 79 -7.15 -4.29 -3.09
C LEU A 79 -8.23 -4.45 -2.02
N TYR A 80 -8.98 -3.37 -1.77
CA TYR A 80 -10.14 -3.36 -0.91
C TYR A 80 -11.38 -3.04 -1.74
N ILE A 81 -12.37 -3.93 -1.68
CA ILE A 81 -13.65 -3.77 -2.35
C ILE A 81 -14.75 -3.75 -1.29
N TYR A 82 -15.54 -2.67 -1.27
CA TYR A 82 -16.64 -2.48 -0.33
C TYR A 82 -17.96 -2.64 -1.07
N TYR A 83 -18.74 -3.64 -0.69
CA TYR A 83 -20.04 -3.95 -1.28
C TYR A 83 -21.20 -3.51 -0.38
N TYR A 84 -22.31 -3.14 -1.01
CA TYR A 84 -23.52 -2.65 -0.33
C TYR A 84 -24.23 -3.74 0.50
N ASP A 85 -24.23 -4.97 0.00
CA ASP A 85 -24.84 -6.14 0.62
C ASP A 85 -24.00 -6.71 1.78
N VAL A 86 -22.67 -6.62 1.69
CA VAL A 86 -21.73 -7.10 2.71
C VAL A 86 -21.50 -6.08 3.82
N TYR A 87 -21.38 -4.79 3.50
CA TYR A 87 -21.08 -3.71 4.46
C TYR A 87 -22.30 -2.86 4.82
N LYS A 88 -23.47 -3.48 5.01
CA LYS A 88 -24.51 -2.84 5.83
C LYS A 88 -23.89 -2.58 7.21
N ILE A 89 -23.72 -1.30 7.57
CA ILE A 89 -23.02 -0.90 8.80
C ILE A 89 -23.67 -1.65 9.98
N PRO A 90 -22.95 -2.62 10.59
CA PRO A 90 -23.52 -3.41 11.66
C PRO A 90 -23.70 -2.52 12.88
N SER A 91 -24.83 -2.70 13.56
CA SER A 91 -25.16 -1.91 14.74
C SER A 91 -24.41 -2.39 16.00
N ASN A 92 -23.88 -3.62 15.97
CA ASN A 92 -23.20 -4.26 17.09
C ASN A 92 -21.95 -5.06 16.67
N PHE A 93 -21.13 -5.43 17.67
CA PHE A 93 -19.83 -6.09 17.47
C PHE A 93 -19.92 -7.51 16.89
N GLN A 94 -20.97 -8.27 17.21
CA GLN A 94 -21.16 -9.64 16.69
C GLN A 94 -21.45 -9.64 15.20
N GLU A 95 -22.33 -8.76 14.72
CA GLU A 95 -22.59 -8.57 13.29
C GLU A 95 -21.31 -8.20 12.52
N ARG A 96 -20.40 -7.45 13.15
CA ARG A 96 -19.09 -7.09 12.57
C ARG A 96 -18.21 -8.32 12.34
N ILE A 97 -18.12 -9.21 13.34
CA ILE A 97 -17.39 -10.49 13.22
C ILE A 97 -18.03 -11.38 12.14
N GLU A 98 -19.36 -11.40 12.03
CA GLU A 98 -20.04 -12.17 10.99
C GLU A 98 -19.78 -11.64 9.58
N ILE A 99 -19.77 -10.32 9.39
CA ILE A 99 -19.41 -9.67 8.12
C ILE A 99 -17.96 -10.00 7.75
N ASP A 100 -17.02 -9.89 8.69
CA ASP A 100 -15.62 -10.24 8.47
C ASP A 100 -15.50 -11.73 8.05
N ASN A 101 -16.20 -12.63 8.73
CA ASN A 101 -16.23 -14.06 8.39
C ASN A 101 -16.91 -14.35 7.04
N LEU A 102 -17.89 -13.54 6.63
CA LEU A 102 -18.56 -13.65 5.33
C LEU A 102 -17.64 -13.19 4.19
N ALA A 103 -16.89 -12.11 4.39
CA ALA A 103 -15.90 -11.61 3.43
C ALA A 103 -14.74 -12.60 3.22
N LEU A 104 -14.48 -13.49 4.19
CA LEU A 104 -13.46 -14.54 4.08
C LEU A 104 -13.92 -15.78 3.28
N LYS A 105 -15.22 -15.94 2.99
CA LYS A 105 -15.73 -17.08 2.23
C LYS A 105 -15.70 -16.77 0.73
N PRO A 106 -15.09 -17.62 -0.12
CA PRO A 106 -15.17 -17.45 -1.57
C PRO A 106 -16.63 -17.53 -1.99
N ARG A 107 -17.08 -16.54 -2.75
CA ARG A 107 -18.43 -16.51 -3.34
C ARG A 107 -18.29 -16.26 -4.83
N ASN A 108 -19.04 -17.03 -5.63
CA ASN A 108 -19.30 -16.71 -7.03
C ASN A 108 -20.29 -15.52 -7.10
N ILE A 109 -19.84 -14.33 -6.69
CA ILE A 109 -20.65 -13.11 -6.83
C ILE A 109 -20.42 -12.59 -8.24
N GLN A 110 -21.45 -12.63 -9.07
CA GLN A 110 -21.43 -11.90 -10.33
C GLN A 110 -21.41 -10.39 -10.02
N MET A 111 -20.22 -9.80 -10.12
CA MET A 111 -19.96 -8.44 -9.66
C MET A 111 -20.57 -7.41 -10.60
N SER A 112 -21.71 -6.84 -10.23
CA SER A 112 -22.26 -5.66 -10.89
C SER A 112 -21.75 -4.38 -10.23
N LEU A 113 -21.50 -3.32 -11.02
CA LEU A 113 -21.13 -1.98 -10.51
C LEU A 113 -22.10 -1.45 -9.46
N GLN A 114 -23.38 -1.82 -9.57
CA GLN A 114 -24.47 -1.34 -8.72
C GLN A 114 -24.33 -1.81 -7.26
N ASN A 115 -23.58 -2.89 -7.03
CA ASN A 115 -23.38 -3.46 -5.70
C ASN A 115 -22.10 -2.93 -5.02
N ILE A 116 -21.23 -2.20 -5.72
CA ILE A 116 -19.95 -1.70 -5.19
C ILE A 116 -20.13 -0.28 -4.66
N ILE A 117 -19.95 -0.08 -3.36
CA ILE A 117 -19.90 1.25 -2.73
C ILE A 117 -18.58 1.95 -3.08
N ASP A 118 -17.48 1.21 -2.97
CA ASP A 118 -16.14 1.74 -3.17
C ASP A 118 -15.13 0.65 -3.49
N MET A 119 -14.11 1.02 -4.25
CA MET A 119 -12.93 0.19 -4.52
C MET A 119 -11.69 1.05 -4.35
N ARG A 120 -10.75 0.57 -3.54
CA ARG A 120 -9.51 1.28 -3.23
C ARG A 120 -8.32 0.34 -3.25
N VAL A 121 -7.16 0.91 -3.58
CA VAL A 121 -5.87 0.25 -3.44
C VAL A 121 -5.14 0.80 -2.20
N SER A 122 -4.45 -0.04 -1.46
CA SER A 122 -3.52 0.39 -0.41
C SER A 122 -2.11 -0.04 -0.80
N PRO A 123 -1.43 0.75 -1.65
CA PRO A 123 -0.05 0.46 -2.02
C PRO A 123 0.89 0.85 -0.87
N HIS A 124 1.91 0.03 -0.64
CA HIS A 124 3.01 0.28 0.27
C HIS A 124 4.31 0.20 -0.52
N TRP A 125 5.09 1.27 -0.49
CA TRP A 125 6.37 1.34 -1.17
C TRP A 125 7.53 1.07 -0.22
N HIS A 126 8.37 0.13 -0.61
CA HIS A 126 9.57 -0.27 0.11
C HIS A 126 10.73 0.63 -0.27
N ASN A 127 11.16 1.49 0.65
CA ASN A 127 12.28 2.37 0.42
C ASN A 127 13.64 1.67 0.67
N ARG A 128 13.63 0.42 1.15
CA ARG A 128 14.80 -0.42 1.48
C ARG A 128 15.73 0.20 2.52
N ARG A 129 15.21 1.10 3.34
CA ARG A 129 15.92 1.67 4.48
C ARG A 129 15.52 0.89 5.71
N TYR A 130 16.47 0.14 6.24
CA TYR A 130 16.25 -0.63 7.46
C TYR A 130 16.41 0.28 8.67
N VAL A 131 15.39 0.32 9.51
CA VAL A 131 15.41 1.02 10.79
C VAL A 131 15.63 -0.03 11.88
N LEU A 132 16.58 0.26 12.78
CA LEU A 132 16.75 -0.53 13.99
C LEU A 132 15.63 -0.13 14.96
N SER A 133 14.73 -1.07 15.26
CA SER A 133 13.68 -0.89 16.26
C SER A 133 13.89 -1.86 17.41
N GLY A 134 13.74 -1.41 18.65
CA GLY A 134 13.92 -2.28 19.81
C GLY A 134 13.75 -1.59 21.16
N HIS A 135 13.61 -2.40 22.21
CA HIS A 135 13.55 -1.92 23.59
C HIS A 135 14.83 -2.29 24.33
N GLU A 136 15.60 -1.27 24.75
CA GLU A 136 16.87 -1.45 25.48
C GLU A 136 16.72 -2.34 26.73
N GLY A 137 15.56 -2.33 27.38
CA GLY A 137 15.30 -3.08 28.61
C GLY A 137 15.21 -4.62 28.44
N ASN A 138 14.97 -5.13 27.23
CA ASN A 138 14.86 -6.58 26.98
C ASN A 138 15.86 -7.09 25.91
N MET A 139 16.73 -6.22 25.39
CA MET A 139 17.65 -6.51 24.27
C MET A 139 16.97 -7.12 23.03
N ASP A 140 15.71 -6.77 22.79
CA ASP A 140 14.99 -7.17 21.59
C ASP A 140 15.15 -6.07 20.54
N PHE A 141 15.97 -6.33 19.53
CA PHE A 141 16.24 -5.42 18.41
C PHE A 141 15.93 -6.13 17.10
N SER A 142 15.15 -5.48 16.24
CA SER A 142 14.81 -5.94 14.90
C SER A 142 15.21 -4.90 13.84
N LEU A 143 15.64 -5.40 12.69
CA LEU A 143 15.79 -4.58 11.48
C LEU A 143 14.49 -4.64 10.72
N THR A 144 13.81 -3.51 10.62
CA THR A 144 12.51 -3.40 9.94
C THR A 144 12.67 -2.50 8.72
N ASP A 145 12.20 -2.98 7.56
CA ASP A 145 12.18 -2.17 6.34
C ASP A 145 11.13 -1.05 6.47
N ASP A 146 11.55 0.18 6.21
CA ASP A 146 10.67 1.33 6.26
C ASP A 146 9.78 1.37 5.01
N LYS A 147 8.46 1.46 5.26
CA LYS A 147 7.44 1.42 4.21
C LYS A 147 6.68 2.74 4.16
N LEU A 148 6.52 3.27 2.96
CA LEU A 148 5.70 4.45 2.69
C LEU A 148 4.32 4.03 2.20
N ALA A 149 3.27 4.45 2.91
CA ALA A 149 1.88 4.29 2.50
C ALA A 149 1.31 5.63 1.99
N CYS A 150 0.21 5.61 1.23
CA CYS A 150 -0.36 6.83 0.64
C CYS A 150 -0.67 7.94 1.66
N GLY A 151 -1.10 7.58 2.88
CA GLY A 151 -1.38 8.53 3.95
C GLY A 151 -0.14 9.19 4.58
N ASN A 152 1.04 8.62 4.37
CA ASN A 152 2.31 9.07 4.95
C ASN A 152 3.17 9.89 3.97
N LEU A 153 2.63 10.25 2.80
CA LEU A 153 3.36 10.99 1.75
C LEU A 153 3.79 12.42 2.13
N TYR A 154 3.31 12.97 3.25
CA TYR A 154 3.52 14.37 3.65
C TYR A 154 3.99 14.56 5.10
N LYS A 155 4.55 13.53 5.73
CA LYS A 155 5.15 13.64 7.08
C LYS A 155 6.63 13.99 7.01
#